data_AF-A0A2G9UVW7-F1
#
_entry.id   AF-A0A2G9UVW7-F1
#
_cell.length_a   1.000
_cell.length_b   1.000
_cell.length_c   1.000
_cell.angle_alpha   90.00
_cell.angle_beta   90.00
_cell.angle_gamma   90.00
#
_symmetry.space_group_name_H-M   'P 1'
#
loop_
_entity.id
_entity.type
_entity.pdbx_description
1 polymer ?
#
loop_
_entity_poly.entity_id
_entity_poly.type
_entity_poly.pdbx_seq_one_letter_code
_entity_poly.pdbx_strand_id
1 'polypeptide(L)'
;MGSALARLASPSRSAMNMPFTAPQDAVTGCGLAKRDYTDNELIAACAGKRIIKPAEGYMLVLDSKTSSEAQINALCSRAVYMEICINISNSQFQQIRCPYLRYLVPCMPNRPALRVVNNNFLMNIMMSDSLRVCKNSKPLEIFNNPKLSAYSLLTLKRLCPNCIIRQ
;
A
#
# COMPACT_ATOMS: atom_id res chain seq x y z
N MET A 1 25.87 -52.07 -46.05
CA MET A 1 25.92 -52.65 -44.69
C MET A 1 26.64 -51.67 -43.79
N GLY A 2 26.05 -51.29 -42.65
CA GLY A 2 26.72 -50.54 -41.58
C GLY A 2 26.26 -49.09 -41.36
N SER A 3 25.05 -48.91 -40.86
CA SER A 3 24.63 -47.68 -40.16
C SER A 3 25.43 -47.52 -38.86
N ALA A 4 25.88 -46.30 -38.54
CA ALA A 4 26.37 -45.96 -37.21
C ALA A 4 25.80 -44.61 -36.75
N LEU A 5 25.23 -44.64 -35.56
CA LEU A 5 24.39 -43.66 -34.90
C LEU A 5 25.11 -42.38 -34.46
N ALA A 6 24.33 -41.30 -34.44
CA ALA A 6 24.62 -40.03 -33.80
C ALA A 6 24.91 -40.15 -32.29
N ARG A 7 25.83 -39.31 -31.79
CA ARG A 7 25.84 -38.84 -30.40
C ARG A 7 26.17 -37.36 -30.36
N LEU A 8 25.15 -36.58 -30.00
CA LEU A 8 25.25 -35.18 -29.59
C LEU A 8 25.98 -35.11 -28.24
N ALA A 9 27.06 -34.34 -28.17
CA ALA A 9 27.73 -33.98 -26.93
C ALA A 9 27.38 -32.53 -26.57
N SER A 10 26.73 -32.36 -25.43
CA SER A 10 26.30 -31.10 -24.83
C SER A 10 27.49 -30.21 -24.43
N PRO A 11 27.35 -28.87 -24.41
CA PRO A 11 28.39 -27.98 -23.92
C PRO A 11 28.42 -27.94 -22.39
N SER A 12 29.65 -27.99 -21.86
CA SER A 12 30.00 -27.91 -20.43
C SER A 12 29.56 -26.61 -19.77
N ARG A 13 28.90 -26.75 -18.61
CA ARG A 13 28.68 -25.69 -17.62
C ARG A 13 29.99 -25.38 -16.92
N SER A 14 30.45 -24.12 -17.00
CA SER A 14 31.34 -23.52 -16.00
C SER A 14 30.69 -22.25 -15.47
N ALA A 15 30.19 -22.36 -14.25
CA ALA A 15 29.83 -21.24 -13.39
C ALA A 15 31.01 -20.96 -12.46
N MET A 16 31.32 -19.69 -12.20
CA MET A 16 31.72 -19.11 -10.90
C MET A 16 32.52 -17.81 -11.10
N ASN A 17 31.88 -16.66 -10.84
CA ASN A 17 32.38 -15.65 -9.91
C ASN A 17 31.48 -14.40 -9.90
N MET A 18 30.53 -14.37 -8.96
CA MET A 18 30.01 -13.16 -8.33
C MET A 18 29.54 -13.56 -6.92
N PRO A 19 29.95 -12.89 -5.83
CA PRO A 19 29.32 -13.09 -4.53
C PRO A 19 28.02 -12.28 -4.51
N PHE A 20 26.96 -12.80 -5.15
CA PHE A 20 25.60 -12.36 -4.87
C PHE A 20 25.10 -13.10 -3.63
N THR A 21 25.58 -12.69 -2.45
CA THR A 21 24.92 -13.06 -1.20
C THR A 21 23.82 -12.07 -0.89
N ALA A 22 22.62 -12.36 -1.40
CA ALA A 22 21.38 -12.17 -0.67
C ALA A 22 20.29 -13.04 -1.32
N PRO A 23 20.02 -14.26 -0.83
CA PRO A 23 18.71 -14.83 -1.00
C PRO A 23 17.80 -14.16 0.04
N GLN A 24 17.17 -13.03 -0.31
CA GLN A 24 16.21 -12.35 0.56
C GLN A 24 14.92 -11.98 -0.18
N ASP A 25 14.46 -12.86 -1.07
CA ASP A 25 13.05 -12.93 -1.49
C ASP A 25 12.16 -13.49 -0.36
N ALA A 26 12.38 -13.04 0.87
CA ALA A 26 11.48 -13.24 2.00
C ALA A 26 10.54 -12.02 2.09
N VAL A 27 9.50 -12.05 1.24
CA VAL A 27 8.12 -11.64 1.56
C VAL A 27 7.95 -10.29 2.28
N THR A 28 8.61 -9.24 1.81
CA THR A 28 8.21 -7.86 2.15
C THR A 28 7.57 -7.29 0.89
N GLY A 29 6.28 -6.97 0.90
CA GLY A 29 5.47 -6.80 -0.33
C GLY A 29 5.99 -5.81 -1.37
N CYS A 30 6.90 -4.90 -0.98
CA CYS A 30 7.57 -3.95 -1.86
C CYS A 30 9.10 -4.12 -2.00
N GLY A 31 9.71 -5.16 -1.39
CA GLY A 31 11.17 -5.37 -1.44
C GLY A 31 11.99 -4.33 -0.70
N LEU A 32 11.41 -3.69 0.32
CA LEU A 32 12.06 -2.65 1.11
C LEU A 32 12.97 -3.27 2.20
N ALA A 33 14.22 -2.83 2.24
CA ALA A 33 15.17 -3.13 3.32
C ALA A 33 14.75 -2.53 4.68
N LYS A 34 15.49 -2.85 5.74
CA LYS A 34 15.27 -2.35 7.10
C LYS A 34 15.86 -0.95 7.29
N ARG A 35 15.12 0.10 6.92
CA ARG A 35 15.49 1.52 7.13
C ARG A 35 14.28 2.44 7.05
N ASP A 36 14.49 3.72 7.33
CA ASP A 36 13.51 4.76 7.02
C ASP A 36 13.52 5.09 5.53
N TYR A 37 12.33 5.39 5.00
CA TYR A 37 12.09 5.71 3.60
C TYR A 37 11.52 7.11 3.48
N THR A 38 11.94 7.83 2.45
CA THR A 38 11.17 8.99 2.01
C THR A 38 9.88 8.52 1.35
N ASP A 39 8.85 9.38 1.36
CA ASP A 39 7.59 9.11 0.69
C ASP A 39 7.79 8.69 -0.78
N ASN A 40 8.66 9.39 -1.51
CA ASN A 40 8.94 9.12 -2.91
C ASN A 40 9.58 7.73 -3.12
N GLU A 41 10.51 7.33 -2.27
CA GLU A 41 11.11 5.99 -2.33
C GLU A 41 10.07 4.90 -2.06
N LEU A 42 9.21 5.11 -1.06
CA LEU A 42 8.14 4.18 -0.70
C LEU A 42 7.16 4.03 -1.87
N ILE A 43 6.72 5.14 -2.46
CA ILE A 43 5.84 5.14 -3.63
C ILE A 43 6.50 4.41 -4.80
N ALA A 44 7.76 4.70 -5.10
CA ALA A 44 8.48 4.05 -6.21
C ALA A 44 8.57 2.52 -6.03
N ALA A 45 8.76 2.04 -4.80
CA ALA A 45 8.86 0.61 -4.51
C ALA A 45 7.49 -0.09 -4.47
N CYS A 46 6.47 0.58 -3.93
CA CYS A 46 5.19 -0.05 -3.59
C CYS A 46 4.06 0.20 -4.59
N ALA A 47 4.15 1.21 -5.47
CA ALA A 47 3.10 1.51 -6.43
C ALA A 47 2.78 0.30 -7.31
N GLY A 48 1.48 0.00 -7.44
CA GLY A 48 0.99 -1.14 -8.21
C GLY A 48 1.25 -2.53 -7.59
N LYS A 49 1.85 -2.62 -6.40
CA LYS A 49 1.98 -3.88 -5.66
C LYS A 49 0.65 -4.26 -5.00
N ARG A 50 0.44 -5.57 -4.81
CA ARG A 50 -0.78 -6.10 -4.17
C ARG A 50 -0.68 -6.15 -2.65
N ILE A 51 0.53 -6.32 -2.13
CA ILE A 51 0.81 -6.39 -0.70
C ILE A 51 1.80 -5.26 -0.41
N ILE A 52 1.44 -4.40 0.53
CA ILE A 52 2.28 -3.31 1.01
C ILE A 52 2.45 -3.54 2.50
N LYS A 53 3.64 -3.95 2.90
CA LYS A 53 3.94 -4.32 4.28
C LYS A 53 5.39 -3.94 4.60
N PRO A 54 5.68 -3.34 5.76
CA PRO A 54 7.04 -3.05 6.16
C PRO A 54 7.83 -4.33 6.43
N ALA A 55 9.16 -4.20 6.40
CA ALA A 55 10.03 -5.19 7.02
C ALA A 55 9.82 -5.18 8.54
N GLU A 56 10.04 -6.32 9.20
CA GLU A 56 9.91 -6.42 10.66
C GLU A 56 10.77 -5.38 11.38
N GLY A 57 10.15 -4.64 12.31
CA GLY A 57 10.78 -3.57 13.08
C GLY A 57 10.66 -2.16 12.47
N TYR A 58 10.02 -2.02 11.30
CA TYR A 58 9.86 -0.73 10.61
C TYR A 58 8.39 -0.43 10.33
N MET A 59 8.13 0.83 9.98
CA MET A 59 6.78 1.33 9.71
C MET A 59 6.77 2.10 8.40
N LEU A 60 5.69 1.89 7.63
CA LEU A 60 5.42 2.69 6.45
C LEU A 60 4.54 3.87 6.85
N VAL A 61 4.99 5.09 6.54
CA VAL A 61 4.24 6.33 6.78
C VAL A 61 4.29 7.18 5.52
N LEU A 62 3.15 7.74 5.13
CA LEU A 62 3.03 8.71 4.04
C LEU A 62 2.27 9.94 4.49
N ASP A 63 2.67 11.11 3.99
CA ASP A 63 2.01 12.37 4.30
C ASP A 63 1.69 13.18 3.03
N SER A 64 0.52 13.81 3.00
CA SER A 64 0.11 14.67 1.88
C SER A 64 0.98 15.92 1.69
N LYS A 65 1.84 16.26 2.66
CA LYS A 65 2.84 17.33 2.53
C LYS A 65 3.93 16.98 1.52
N THR A 66 4.24 15.70 1.38
CA THR A 66 5.37 15.18 0.58
C THR A 66 4.92 14.23 -0.52
N SER A 67 3.67 13.76 -0.48
CA SER A 67 3.06 12.91 -1.48
C SER A 67 1.89 13.61 -2.16
N SER A 68 1.82 13.52 -3.48
CA SER A 68 0.69 13.99 -4.28
C SER A 68 -0.49 12.99 -4.28
N GLU A 69 -1.67 13.47 -4.65
CA GLU A 69 -2.86 12.62 -4.82
C GLU A 69 -2.61 11.47 -5.79
N ALA A 70 -1.95 11.75 -6.93
CA ALA A 70 -1.64 10.75 -7.94
C ALA A 70 -0.74 9.64 -7.39
N GLN A 71 0.24 10.00 -6.56
CA GLN A 71 1.15 9.02 -5.95
C GLN A 71 0.45 8.14 -4.90
N ILE A 72 -0.38 8.72 -4.03
CA ILE A 72 -1.15 7.95 -3.04
C ILE A 72 -2.16 7.04 -3.75
N ASN A 73 -2.82 7.53 -4.80
CA ASN A 73 -3.72 6.71 -5.60
C ASN A 73 -2.97 5.61 -6.37
N ALA A 74 -1.76 5.86 -6.86
CA ALA A 74 -0.92 4.84 -7.49
C ALA A 74 -0.53 3.73 -6.52
N LEU A 75 -0.24 4.08 -5.26
CA LEU A 75 0.01 3.12 -4.18
C LEU A 75 -1.18 2.19 -3.96
N CYS A 76 -2.39 2.77 -3.90
CA CYS A 76 -3.63 2.05 -3.65
C CYS A 76 -4.20 1.31 -4.87
N SER A 77 -3.73 1.62 -6.08
CA SER A 77 -4.34 1.21 -7.36
C SER A 77 -4.56 -0.30 -7.53
N ARG A 78 -3.68 -1.11 -6.93
CA ARG A 78 -3.72 -2.60 -6.96
C ARG A 78 -3.61 -3.24 -5.58
N ALA A 79 -3.49 -2.42 -4.54
CA ALA A 79 -3.26 -2.89 -3.19
C ALA A 79 -4.47 -3.67 -2.67
N VAL A 80 -4.21 -4.86 -2.13
CA VAL A 80 -5.19 -5.74 -1.50
C VAL A 80 -4.94 -5.81 0.01
N TYR A 81 -3.68 -5.72 0.43
CA TYR A 81 -3.27 -5.65 1.83
C TYR A 81 -2.31 -4.49 2.01
N MET A 82 -2.57 -3.64 3.02
CA MET A 82 -1.66 -2.56 3.40
C MET A 82 -1.47 -2.53 4.92
N GLU A 83 -0.22 -2.47 5.36
CA GLU A 83 0.18 -2.13 6.71
C GLU A 83 0.98 -0.82 6.66
N ILE A 84 0.29 0.30 6.89
CA ILE A 84 0.80 1.65 6.62
C ILE A 84 -0.01 2.69 7.40
N CYS A 85 0.58 3.86 7.65
CA CYS A 85 -0.14 5.05 8.09
C CYS A 85 -0.08 6.14 7.01
N ILE A 86 -1.23 6.56 6.51
CA ILE A 86 -1.36 7.62 5.52
C ILE A 86 -2.05 8.82 6.18
N ASN A 87 -1.39 9.98 6.20
CA ASN A 87 -1.93 11.21 6.75
C ASN A 87 -2.16 12.24 5.65
N ILE A 88 -3.43 12.58 5.41
CA ILE A 88 -3.85 13.53 4.39
C ILE A 88 -4.53 14.68 5.12
N SER A 89 -3.83 15.82 5.21
CA SER A 89 -4.36 16.97 5.94
C SER A 89 -4.07 18.29 5.26
N ASN A 90 -5.05 19.19 5.30
CA ASN A 90 -4.97 20.53 4.71
C ASN A 90 -4.45 20.50 3.25
N SER A 91 -4.86 19.49 2.49
CA SER A 91 -4.38 19.25 1.13
C SER A 91 -5.38 19.73 0.07
N GLN A 92 -4.90 19.81 -1.16
CA GLN A 92 -5.71 20.11 -2.35
C GLN A 92 -6.32 18.85 -2.99
N PHE A 93 -6.29 17.71 -2.27
CA PHE A 93 -6.77 16.45 -2.82
C PHE A 93 -8.27 16.53 -3.06
N GLN A 94 -8.69 15.99 -4.20
CA GLN A 94 -10.08 15.86 -4.61
C GLN A 94 -10.55 14.42 -4.43
N GLN A 95 -9.68 13.43 -4.64
CA GLN A 95 -10.08 12.02 -4.65
C GLN A 95 -9.03 11.06 -4.08
N ILE A 96 -9.49 10.11 -3.25
CA ILE A 96 -8.68 8.99 -2.77
C ILE A 96 -9.32 7.69 -3.26
N ARG A 97 -8.53 6.81 -3.88
CA ARG A 97 -9.03 5.60 -4.55
C ARG A 97 -8.23 4.36 -4.18
N CYS A 98 -8.82 3.45 -3.41
CA CYS A 98 -8.27 2.14 -3.05
C CYS A 98 -9.27 1.02 -3.41
N PRO A 99 -9.47 0.74 -4.72
CA PRO A 99 -10.58 -0.08 -5.23
C PRO A 99 -10.52 -1.56 -4.85
N TYR A 100 -9.33 -2.10 -4.58
CA TYR A 100 -9.15 -3.55 -4.33
C TYR A 100 -8.76 -3.89 -2.89
N LEU A 101 -8.70 -2.88 -2.02
CA LEU A 101 -8.16 -3.01 -0.68
C LEU A 101 -9.06 -3.90 0.19
N ARG A 102 -8.53 -5.01 0.69
CA ARG A 102 -9.26 -5.94 1.57
C ARG A 102 -8.82 -5.84 3.02
N TYR A 103 -7.58 -5.43 3.27
CA TYR A 103 -7.04 -5.31 4.62
C TYR A 103 -6.26 -4.01 4.75
N LEU A 104 -6.63 -3.22 5.75
CA LEU A 104 -5.94 -2.00 6.11
C LEU A 104 -5.54 -2.09 7.58
N VAL A 105 -4.25 -2.23 7.82
CA VAL A 105 -3.65 -2.37 9.14
C VAL A 105 -2.87 -1.08 9.44
N PRO A 106 -3.08 -0.46 10.61
CA PRO A 106 -2.31 0.71 10.98
C PRO A 106 -0.85 0.32 11.23
N CYS A 107 0.07 1.23 10.86
CA CYS A 107 1.50 1.03 11.10
C CYS A 107 1.89 0.93 12.59
N MET A 108 1.03 1.37 13.51
CA MET A 108 1.26 1.33 14.96
C MET A 108 -0.08 1.24 15.72
N PRO A 109 -0.12 0.61 16.91
CA PRO A 109 -1.29 0.65 17.79
C PRO A 109 -1.75 2.08 18.11
N ASN A 110 -3.05 2.26 18.32
CA ASN A 110 -3.70 3.55 18.66
C ASN A 110 -3.53 4.67 17.60
N ARG A 111 -3.05 4.34 16.40
CA ARG A 111 -2.97 5.26 15.27
C ARG A 111 -3.93 4.82 14.17
N PRO A 112 -4.67 5.75 13.51
CA PRO A 112 -5.41 5.39 12.31
C PRO A 112 -4.43 5.04 11.17
N ALA A 113 -4.81 4.05 10.37
CA ALA A 113 -4.07 3.68 9.16
C ALA A 113 -4.29 4.70 8.04
N LEU A 114 -5.49 5.29 7.95
CA LEU A 114 -5.81 6.37 7.04
C LEU A 114 -6.48 7.50 7.82
N ARG A 115 -5.78 8.63 7.87
CA ARG A 115 -6.26 9.87 8.48
C ARG A 115 -6.45 10.92 7.40
N VAL A 116 -7.67 11.42 7.24
CA VAL A 116 -8.04 12.40 6.22
C VAL A 116 -8.80 13.54 6.89
N VAL A 117 -8.12 14.65 7.14
CA VAL A 117 -8.63 15.72 8.00
C VAL A 117 -8.44 17.11 7.39
N ASN A 118 -9.45 17.98 7.45
CA ASN A 118 -9.37 19.38 6.98
C ASN A 118 -9.06 19.53 5.47
N ASN A 119 -9.61 18.68 4.60
CA ASN A 119 -9.39 18.80 3.15
C ASN A 119 -10.61 19.41 2.46
N ASN A 120 -10.53 20.72 2.18
CA ASN A 120 -11.65 21.52 1.68
C ASN A 120 -12.12 21.16 0.26
N PHE A 121 -11.27 20.48 -0.51
CA PHE A 121 -11.54 20.11 -1.89
C PHE A 121 -11.83 18.63 -2.09
N LEU A 122 -11.72 17.82 -1.03
CA LEU A 122 -11.89 16.38 -1.11
C LEU A 122 -13.36 16.04 -1.32
N MET A 123 -13.67 15.50 -2.50
CA MET A 123 -15.03 15.16 -2.90
C MET A 123 -15.34 13.69 -2.69
N ASN A 124 -14.37 12.79 -2.91
CA ASN A 124 -14.63 11.36 -2.92
C ASN A 124 -13.52 10.55 -2.24
N ILE A 125 -13.93 9.57 -1.45
CA ILE A 125 -13.06 8.51 -0.95
C ILE A 125 -13.70 7.19 -1.37
N MET A 126 -13.04 6.49 -2.28
CA MET A 126 -13.48 5.21 -2.80
C MET A 126 -12.65 4.09 -2.17
N MET A 127 -13.31 3.28 -1.34
CA MET A 127 -12.76 2.05 -0.76
C MET A 127 -13.48 0.84 -1.36
N SER A 128 -12.79 -0.29 -1.39
CA SER A 128 -13.42 -1.58 -1.70
C SER A 128 -14.52 -1.92 -0.69
N ASP A 129 -15.67 -2.40 -1.17
CA ASP A 129 -16.73 -2.95 -0.31
C ASP A 129 -16.29 -4.21 0.44
N SER A 130 -15.20 -4.85 -0.01
CA SER A 130 -14.61 -6.03 0.65
C SER A 130 -13.60 -5.67 1.74
N LEU A 131 -13.43 -4.39 2.08
CA LEU A 131 -12.49 -3.95 3.11
C LEU A 131 -12.89 -4.52 4.46
N ARG A 132 -12.01 -5.33 5.05
CA ARG A 132 -12.16 -5.88 6.38
C ARG A 132 -11.45 -4.98 7.39
N VAL A 133 -12.24 -4.38 8.26
CA VAL A 133 -11.75 -3.56 9.38
C VAL A 133 -11.67 -4.43 10.63
N CYS A 134 -10.52 -4.42 11.31
CA CYS A 134 -10.35 -5.16 12.56
C CYS A 134 -11.26 -4.54 13.64
N LYS A 135 -12.12 -5.36 14.27
CA LYS A 135 -13.17 -4.92 15.22
C LYS A 135 -12.66 -4.04 16.38
N ASN A 136 -11.42 -4.24 16.80
CA ASN A 136 -10.81 -3.56 17.94
C ASN A 136 -9.86 -2.42 17.52
N SER A 137 -9.88 -2.03 16.24
CA SER A 137 -9.05 -0.95 15.71
C SER A 137 -9.93 0.14 15.10
N LYS A 138 -9.43 1.38 15.11
CA LYS A 138 -10.03 2.51 14.41
C LYS A 138 -9.10 2.93 13.27
N PRO A 139 -9.01 2.15 12.18
CA PRO A 139 -8.02 2.40 11.13
C PRO A 139 -8.38 3.63 10.29
N LEU A 140 -9.60 4.15 10.38
CA LEU A 140 -10.03 5.34 9.64
C LEU A 140 -10.35 6.50 10.59
N GLU A 141 -9.81 7.67 10.25
CA GLU A 141 -10.18 8.95 10.86
C GLU A 141 -10.44 9.95 9.72
N ILE A 142 -11.72 10.23 9.46
CA ILE A 142 -12.19 11.11 8.39
C ILE A 142 -13.02 12.22 9.02
N PHE A 143 -12.48 13.43 9.05
CA PHE A 143 -13.07 14.55 9.80
C PHE A 143 -12.85 15.90 9.11
N ASN A 144 -13.84 16.79 9.18
CA ASN A 144 -13.73 18.17 8.66
C ASN A 144 -13.37 18.23 7.17
N ASN A 145 -14.08 17.46 6.34
CA ASN A 145 -13.90 17.44 4.88
C ASN A 145 -15.22 17.88 4.22
N PRO A 146 -15.46 19.21 4.09
CA PRO A 146 -16.78 19.77 3.84
C PRO A 146 -17.40 19.38 2.49
N LYS A 147 -16.57 19.07 1.49
CA LYS A 147 -17.03 18.66 0.15
C LYS A 147 -17.16 17.14 -0.02
N LEU A 148 -16.84 16.35 1.00
CA LEU A 148 -16.86 14.90 0.90
C LEU A 148 -18.29 14.42 0.65
N SER A 149 -18.48 13.64 -0.40
CA SER A 149 -19.82 13.21 -0.84
C SER A 149 -20.52 12.37 0.22
N ALA A 150 -21.84 12.54 0.31
CA ALA A 150 -22.69 11.73 1.20
C ALA A 150 -22.53 10.23 0.93
N TYR A 151 -22.36 9.85 -0.34
CA TYR A 151 -22.06 8.46 -0.73
C TYR A 151 -20.78 7.94 -0.07
N SER A 152 -19.67 8.69 -0.16
CA SER A 152 -18.40 8.31 0.48
C SER A 152 -18.57 8.18 2.00
N LEU A 153 -19.21 9.15 2.65
CA LEU A 153 -19.44 9.13 4.10
C LEU A 153 -20.26 7.90 4.54
N LEU A 154 -21.37 7.62 3.85
CA LEU A 154 -22.24 6.49 4.17
C LEU A 154 -21.52 5.16 3.97
N THR A 155 -20.76 5.02 2.88
CA THR A 155 -19.98 3.81 2.62
C THR A 155 -18.89 3.60 3.65
N LEU A 156 -18.12 4.63 4.00
CA LEU A 156 -17.08 4.52 5.02
C LEU A 156 -17.66 4.21 6.41
N LYS A 157 -18.80 4.84 6.79
CA LYS A 157 -19.50 4.54 8.04
C LYS A 157 -19.98 3.08 8.12
N ARG A 158 -20.45 2.52 7.00
CA ARG A 158 -20.83 1.11 6.90
C ARG A 158 -19.63 0.18 7.04
N LEU A 159 -18.50 0.53 6.41
CA LEU A 159 -17.26 -0.22 6.46
C LEU A 159 -16.62 -0.21 7.86
N CYS A 160 -16.66 0.93 8.56
CA CYS A 160 -16.14 1.07 9.91
C CYS A 160 -17.11 1.86 10.82
N PRO A 161 -18.11 1.20 11.43
CA PRO A 161 -19.08 1.87 12.30
C PRO A 161 -18.46 2.52 13.55
N ASN A 162 -17.32 2.01 14.01
CA ASN A 162 -16.64 2.48 15.22
C ASN A 162 -15.54 3.52 14.95
N CYS A 163 -15.34 3.90 13.69
CA CYS A 163 -14.35 4.90 13.28
C CYS A 163 -14.88 6.33 13.42
N ILE A 164 -13.98 7.32 13.45
CA ILE A 164 -14.36 8.73 13.44
C ILE A 164 -14.60 9.11 11.98
N ILE A 165 -15.87 9.15 11.57
CA ILE A 165 -16.27 9.50 10.20
C ILE A 165 -17.41 10.51 10.26
N ARG A 166 -17.07 11.78 10.03
CA ARG A 166 -18.06 12.87 9.96
C ARG A 166 -17.51 14.00 9.09
N GLN A 167 -18.43 14.79 8.55
CA GLN A 167 -18.05 16.00 7.82
C GLN A 167 -17.46 17.04 8.73
#